data_AF-A0A2R6J4N9-F1
#
_entry.id   AF-A0A2R6J4N9-F1
#
_cell.length_a   1.000
_cell.length_b   1.000
_cell.length_c   1.000
_cell.angle_alpha   90.00
_cell.angle_beta   90.00
_cell.angle_gamma   90.00
#
_symmetry.space_group_name_H-M   'P 1'
#
loop_
_entity.id
_entity.type
_entity.pdbx_description
1 polymer ?
#
loop_
_entity_poly.entity_id
_entity_poly.type
_entity_poly.pdbx_seq_one_letter_code
_entity_poly.pdbx_strand_id
1 'polypeptide(L)' 'MLASGRGGLKSVPSGATPVPVVNMCDDDALAAVGREVAAGVLERADVPRVVLTRMDRGRVVDVVT' A
#
# COMPACT_ATOMS: atom_id res chain seq x y z
N MET A 1 -11.04 11.21 -2.32
CA MET A 1 -10.01 10.19 -2.02
C MET A 1 -9.33 10.53 -0.70
N LEU A 2 -8.85 11.77 -0.50
CA LEU A 2 -8.26 12.19 0.79
C LEU A 2 -9.28 12.44 1.91
N ALA A 3 -10.49 12.90 1.59
CA ALA A 3 -11.56 13.16 2.58
C ALA A 3 -12.65 12.07 2.66
N SER A 4 -12.49 10.97 1.92
CA SER A 4 -13.49 9.89 1.95
C SER A 4 -13.13 8.89 3.03
N GLY A 5 -14.08 8.53 3.90
CA GLY A 5 -13.86 7.48 4.91
C GLY A 5 -13.50 6.11 4.33
N ARG A 6 -13.91 5.83 3.08
CA ARG A 6 -13.51 4.63 2.34
C ARG A 6 -12.17 4.77 1.59
N GLY A 7 -11.53 5.93 1.66
CA GLY A 7 -10.25 6.22 1.00
C GLY A 7 -10.24 5.84 -0.48
N GLY A 8 -9.19 5.11 -0.90
CA GLY A 8 -9.05 4.55 -2.24
C GLY A 8 -10.00 3.36 -2.54
N LEU A 9 -10.71 2.83 -1.54
CA LEU A 9 -11.55 1.62 -1.65
C LEU A 9 -13.00 1.91 -2.07
N LYS A 10 -13.32 3.18 -2.37
CA LYS A 10 -14.69 3.63 -2.69
C LYS A 10 -15.29 3.01 -3.96
N SER A 11 -14.44 2.52 -4.87
CA SER A 11 -14.85 1.97 -6.18
C SER A 11 -14.39 0.53 -6.39
N VAL A 12 -13.93 -0.14 -5.33
CA VAL A 12 -13.54 -1.55 -5.38
C VAL A 12 -14.80 -2.41 -5.54
N PRO A 13 -14.87 -3.30 -6.55
CA PRO A 13 -16.00 -4.21 -6.73
C PRO A 13 -16.26 -5.08 -5.51
N SER A 14 -17.53 -5.45 -5.27
CA SER A 14 -17.88 -6.39 -4.22
C SER A 14 -17.20 -7.75 -4.44
N GLY A 15 -16.63 -8.32 -3.38
CA GLY A 15 -15.93 -9.61 -3.44
C GLY A 15 -14.50 -9.54 -3.98
N ALA A 16 -14.03 -8.38 -4.43
CA ALA A 16 -12.62 -8.20 -4.77
C ALA A 16 -11.76 -8.08 -3.50
N THR A 17 -10.51 -8.56 -3.57
CA THR A 17 -9.52 -8.37 -2.52
C THR A 17 -8.59 -7.22 -2.91
N PRO A 18 -8.79 -6.00 -2.37
CA PRO A 18 -7.88 -4.90 -2.66
C PRO A 18 -6.49 -5.17 -2.05
N VAL A 19 -5.45 -4.91 -2.84
CA VAL A 19 -4.06 -4.94 -2.37
C VAL A 19 -3.43 -3.58 -2.67
N PRO A 20 -3.31 -2.69 -1.67
CA PRO A 20 -2.67 -1.40 -1.85
C PRO A 20 -1.18 -1.54 -2.20
N VAL A 21 -0.69 -0.59 -3.00
CA VAL A 21 0.71 -0.50 -3.38
C VAL A 21 1.28 0.82 -2.87
N VAL A 22 2.41 0.75 -2.17
CA VAL A 22 3.27 1.89 -1.85
C VAL A 22 4.47 1.83 -2.79
N ASN A 23 4.51 2.73 -3.77
CA ASN A 23 5.59 2.81 -4.74
C ASN A 23 6.66 3.85 -4.34
N MET A 24 7.75 3.96 -5.11
CA MET A 24 8.90 4.84 -4.86
C MET A 24 9.75 4.37 -3.67
N CYS A 25 9.77 3.07 -3.38
CA CYS A 25 10.63 2.53 -2.33
C CYS A 25 12.06 2.35 -2.81
N ASP A 26 12.64 3.33 -3.54
CA ASP A 26 13.79 3.21 -4.47
C ASP A 26 15.17 3.07 -3.82
N ASP A 27 15.25 3.24 -2.50
CA ASP A 27 16.40 2.92 -1.64
C ASP A 27 15.91 2.40 -0.27
N ASP A 28 16.84 2.05 0.61
CA ASP A 28 16.49 1.47 1.93
C ASP A 28 15.82 2.48 2.86
N ALA A 29 16.15 3.77 2.72
CA ALA A 29 15.53 4.83 3.52
C ALA A 29 14.07 5.03 3.09
N LEU A 30 13.81 5.09 1.78
CA LEU A 30 12.46 5.15 1.23
C LEU A 30 11.67 3.88 1.51
N ALA A 31 12.31 2.70 1.52
CA ALA A 31 11.66 1.46 1.92
C ALA A 31 11.26 1.46 3.40
N ALA A 32 12.06 2.04 4.29
CA ALA A 32 11.69 2.21 5.71
C ALA A 32 10.45 3.11 5.85
N VAL A 33 10.43 4.27 5.18
CA VAL A 33 9.25 5.14 5.14
C VAL A 33 8.04 4.41 4.54
N GLY A 34 8.24 3.61 3.49
CA GLY A 34 7.20 2.80 2.88
C GLY A 34 6.55 1.81 3.85
N ARG A 35 7.32 1.24 4.78
CA ARG A 35 6.79 0.33 5.81
C ARG A 35 5.95 1.06 6.84
N GLU A 36 6.34 2.26 7.22
CA GLU A 36 5.54 3.11 8.12
C GLU A 36 4.19 3.49 7.48
N VAL A 37 4.20 3.85 6.20
CA VAL A 37 2.98 4.10 5.43
C VAL A 37 2.11 2.85 5.35
N ALA A 38 2.71 1.69 5.04
CA ALA A 38 2.01 0.41 4.96
C ALA A 38 1.35 0.01 6.29
N ALA A 39 2.06 0.15 7.41
CA ALA A 39 1.53 -0.08 8.74
C ALA A 39 0.30 0.79 9.01
N GLY A 40 0.41 2.10 8.72
CA GLY A 40 -0.72 3.00 8.86
C GLY A 40 -1.92 2.68 7.95
N VAL A 41 -1.69 2.11 6.76
CA VAL A 41 -2.79 1.64 5.89
C VAL A 41 -3.47 0.43 6.51
N LEU A 42 -2.72 -0.57 6.98
CA LEU A 42 -3.27 -1.78 7.61
C LEU A 42 -4.08 -1.46 8.88
N GLU A 43 -3.65 -0.46 9.66
CA GLU A 43 -4.40 0.00 10.83
C GLU A 43 -5.75 0.64 10.48
N ARG A 44 -5.87 1.27 9.30
CA ARG A 44 -7.01 2.13 8.96
C ARG A 44 -7.93 1.55 7.89
N ALA A 45 -7.51 0.51 7.19
CA ALA A 45 -8.24 -0.08 6.07
C ALA A 45 -8.31 -1.61 6.20
N ASP A 46 -9.46 -2.16 5.89
CA ASP A 46 -9.69 -3.61 5.83
C ASP A 46 -9.06 -4.19 4.55
N VAL A 47 -7.74 -4.37 4.60
CA VAL A 47 -6.93 -4.96 3.53
C VAL A 47 -5.96 -5.99 4.12
N PRO A 48 -5.73 -7.12 3.44
CA PRO A 48 -4.95 -8.21 4.04
C PRO A 48 -3.43 -8.01 4.01
N ARG A 49 -2.96 -7.04 3.19
CA ARG A 49 -1.53 -6.73 2.99
C ARG A 49 -1.35 -5.47 2.15
N VAL A 50 -0.17 -4.87 2.25
CA VAL A 50 0.31 -3.76 1.43
C VAL A 50 1.64 -4.15 0.78
N VAL A 51 1.79 -3.84 -0.51
CA VAL A 51 3.01 -4.18 -1.27
C VAL A 51 3.86 -2.93 -1.45
N LEU A 52 5.14 -3.01 -1.10
CA LEU A 52 6.12 -1.97 -1.38
C LEU A 52 6.80 -2.27 -2.72
N THR A 53 6.92 -1.27 -3.59
CA THR A 53 7.47 -1.46 -4.94
C THR A 53 8.50 -0.41 -5.33
N ARG A 54 9.40 -0.83 -6.22
CA ARG A 54 10.31 0.00 -7.01
C ARG A 54 9.93 -0.08 -8.47
N MET A 55 9.29 0.96 -8.99
CA MET A 55 8.87 0.98 -10.39
C MET A 55 10.03 1.21 -11.36
N ASP A 56 11.08 1.91 -10.95
CA ASP A 56 12.30 2.12 -11.76
C ASP A 56 12.94 0.79 -12.20
N ARG A 57 12.78 -0.27 -11.38
CA ARG A 57 13.24 -1.64 -11.66
C ARG A 57 12.14 -2.65 -11.89
N GLY A 58 10.87 -2.26 -11.75
CA GLY A 58 9.72 -3.16 -11.85
C GLY A 58 9.74 -4.29 -10.82
N ARG A 59 10.09 -3.99 -9.56
CA ARG A 59 10.26 -5.01 -8.50
C ARG A 59 9.40 -4.76 -7.28
N VAL A 60 8.99 -5.85 -6.63
CA VAL A 60 8.48 -5.84 -5.25
C VAL A 60 9.68 -5.78 -4.31
N VAL A 61 9.61 -4.86 -3.34
CA VAL A 61 10.61 -4.70 -2.29
C VAL A 61 10.21 -5.50 -1.06
N ASP A 62 8.93 -5.43 -0.68
CA ASP A 62 8.42 -6.05 0.54
C ASP A 62 6.90 -6.25 0.46
N VAL A 63 6.37 -7.14 1.29
CA VAL A 63 4.93 -7.34 1.50
C VAL A 63 4.66 -7.29 3.00
N VAL A 64 3.95 -6.24 3.43
CA VAL A 64 3.58 -6.03 4.83
C VAL A 64 2.16 -6.55 5.05
N THR A 65 1.95 -7.31 6.12
CA THR A 65 0.67 -7.96 6.45
C THR A 65 0.18 -7.53 7.81
#